data_AF-L0A4T4-F1
#
_entry.id   AF-L0A4T4-F1
#
_cell.length_a   1.000
_cell.length_b   1.000
_cell.length_c   1.000
_cell.angle_alpha   90.00
_cell.angle_beta   90.00
_cell.angle_gamma   90.00
#
_symmetry.space_group_name_H-M   'P 1'
#
loop_
_entity.id
_entity.type
_entity.pdbx_description
1 polymer ?
#
loop_
_entity_poly.entity_id
_entity_poly.type
_entity_poly.pdbx_seq_one_letter_code
_entity_poly.pdbx_strand_id
1 'polypeptide(L)' 'MILCEAGNFEHGVPGHVVESSLGWLKTGDSVGFQVAQNGTTWVQHHGHDYQFALHGLSDVVEEKQVFLLAIVN' A
#
# COMPACT_ATOMS: atom_id res chain seq x y z
N MET A 1 3.04 7.18 -0.08
CA MET A 1 1.77 7.05 0.66
C MET A 1 0.72 6.44 -0.25
N ILE A 2 0.04 5.41 0.22
CA ILE A 2 -1.04 4.71 -0.50
C ILE A 2 -2.30 4.77 0.37
N LEU A 3 -3.41 5.16 -0.23
CA LEU A 3 -4.73 5.14 0.41
C LEU A 3 -5.46 3.87 -0.02
N CYS A 4 -5.84 3.05 0.96
CA CYS A 4 -6.51 1.78 0.71
C CYS A 4 -7.98 1.86 1.13
N GLU A 5 -8.82 1.13 0.40
CA GLU A 5 -10.18 0.83 0.87
C GLU A 5 -10.11 -0.07 2.11
N ALA A 6 -11.06 0.07 3.03
CA ALA A 6 -11.18 -0.86 4.15
C ALA A 6 -11.54 -2.26 3.64
N GLY A 7 -10.89 -3.28 4.18
CA GLY A 7 -11.12 -4.65 3.75
C GLY A 7 -10.18 -5.65 4.41
N ASN A 8 -10.13 -6.85 3.84
CA ASN A 8 -9.22 -7.88 4.31
C ASN A 8 -7.85 -7.75 3.61
N PHE A 9 -6.93 -7.07 4.28
CA PHE A 9 -5.56 -6.86 3.81
C PHE A 9 -4.76 -8.14 3.61
N GLU A 10 -5.11 -9.26 4.26
CA GLU A 10 -4.45 -10.56 4.02
C GLU A 10 -4.76 -11.11 2.62
N HIS A 11 -5.90 -10.74 2.04
CA HIS A 11 -6.32 -11.14 0.70
C HIS A 11 -6.13 -10.04 -0.36
N GLY A 12 -5.55 -8.91 0.04
CA GLY A 12 -5.37 -7.75 -0.82
C GLY A 12 -6.61 -6.85 -0.86
N VAL A 13 -6.37 -5.54 -0.84
CA VAL A 13 -7.40 -4.51 -1.00
C VAL A 13 -6.98 -3.54 -2.11
N PRO A 14 -7.94 -2.95 -2.84
CA PRO A 14 -7.62 -1.89 -3.78
C PRO A 14 -7.14 -0.64 -3.05
N GLY A 15 -6.23 0.09 -3.68
CA GLY A 15 -5.76 1.37 -3.22
C GLY A 15 -5.31 2.27 -4.37
N HIS A 16 -4.97 3.51 -4.03
CA HIS A 16 -4.39 4.45 -4.96
C HIS A 16 -3.23 5.21 -4.34
N VAL A 17 -2.27 5.56 -5.19
CA VAL A 17 -1.07 6.28 -4.79
C VAL A 17 -1.42 7.76 -4.66
N VAL A 18 -1.16 8.34 -3.50
CA VAL A 18 -1.33 9.78 -3.28
C VAL A 18 0.01 10.52 -3.32
N GLU A 19 1.08 9.82 -2.96
CA GLU A 19 2.44 10.35 -3.01
C GLU A 19 3.44 9.20 -3.18
N SER A 20 4.48 9.39 -3.99
CA SER A 20 5.50 8.37 -4.23
C SER A 20 6.83 9.01 -4.60
N SER A 21 7.92 8.44 -4.07
CA SER A 21 9.30 8.72 -4.50
C SER A 21 9.85 7.65 -5.45
N LEU A 22 9.06 6.62 -5.74
CA LEU A 22 9.41 5.55 -6.68
C LEU A 22 9.17 6.03 -8.10
N GLY A 23 10.22 6.07 -8.94
CA GLY A 23 10.09 6.55 -10.32
C GLY A 23 9.13 5.76 -11.22
N TRP A 24 8.78 4.52 -10.82
CA TRP A 24 7.85 3.65 -11.52
C TRP A 24 6.40 3.70 -11.01
N LEU A 25 6.14 4.45 -9.93
CA LEU A 25 4.83 4.56 -9.29
C LEU A 25 4.46 6.03 -9.11
N LYS A 26 3.36 6.48 -9.71
CA LYS A 26 2.96 7.89 -9.78
C LYS A 26 1.72 8.16 -8.94
N THR A 27 1.55 9.41 -8.49
CA THR A 27 0.32 9.88 -7.87
C THR A 27 -0.87 9.65 -8.81
N GLY A 28 -1.93 9.04 -8.30
CA GLY A 28 -3.13 8.64 -9.03
C GLY A 28 -3.14 7.18 -9.50
N ASP A 29 -1.99 6.49 -9.49
CA ASP A 29 -1.93 5.09 -9.93
C ASP A 29 -2.79 4.20 -9.02
N SER A 30 -3.53 3.28 -9.63
CA SER A 30 -4.31 2.25 -8.93
C SER A 30 -3.43 1.05 -8.62
N VAL A 31 -3.53 0.52 -7.41
CA VAL A 31 -2.70 -0.59 -6.93
C VAL A 31 -3.54 -1.60 -6.15
N GLY A 32 -3.06 -2.85 -6.11
CA GLY A 32 -3.47 -3.80 -5.08
C GLY A 32 -2.52 -3.70 -3.89
N PHE A 33 -3.04 -3.75 -2.67
CA PHE A 33 -2.25 -3.64 -1.46
C PHE A 33 -2.56 -4.80 -0.52
N GLN A 34 -1.55 -5.58 -0.15
CA GLN A 34 -1.70 -6.76 0.70
C GLN A 34 -0.71 -6.71 1.86
N VAL A 35 -1.16 -7.09 3.06
CA VAL A 35 -0.35 -7.20 4.26
C VAL A 35 -0.51 -8.60 4.82
N ALA A 36 0.58 -9.36 4.87
CA ALA A 36 0.61 -10.67 5.50
C ALA A 36 0.65 -10.56 7.04
N GLN A 37 0.26 -11.62 7.74
CA GLN A 37 0.26 -11.67 9.21
C GLN A 37 1.63 -11.39 9.86
N ASN A 38 2.72 -11.68 9.14
CA ASN A 38 4.07 -11.41 9.60
C ASN A 38 4.53 -9.96 9.34
N GLY A 39 3.65 -9.08 8.87
CA GLY A 39 3.93 -7.68 8.54
C GLY A 39 4.53 -7.44 7.15
N THR A 40 4.79 -8.49 6.38
CA THR A 40 5.24 -8.34 4.98
C THR A 40 4.17 -7.67 4.15
N THR A 41 4.55 -6.69 3.35
CA THR A 41 3.61 -5.94 2.52
C THR A 41 3.93 -6.10 1.03
N TRP A 42 2.89 -6.27 0.22
CA TRP A 42 2.98 -6.32 -1.24
C TRP A 42 2.15 -5.21 -1.86
N VAL A 43 2.72 -4.54 -2.85
CA VAL A 43 2.01 -3.64 -3.75
C VAL A 43 1.99 -4.28 -5.13
N GLN A 44 0.79 -4.50 -5.67
CA GLN A 44 0.59 -4.97 -7.03
C GLN A 44 0.28 -3.79 -7.94
N HIS A 45 1.07 -3.61 -9.00
CA HIS A 45 0.90 -2.54 -9.98
C HIS A 45 1.19 -3.05 -11.39
N HIS A 46 0.24 -2.84 -12.32
CA HIS A 46 0.35 -3.32 -13.71
C HIS A 46 0.71 -4.81 -13.86
N GLY A 47 0.20 -5.68 -12.97
CA GLY A 47 0.47 -7.13 -13.01
C GLY A 47 1.85 -7.53 -12.47
N HIS A 48 2.60 -6.59 -11.90
CA HIS A 48 3.84 -6.86 -11.18
C HIS A 48 3.64 -6.73 -9.67
N ASP A 49 4.24 -7.63 -8.91
CA ASP A 49 4.20 -7.63 -7.45
C ASP A 49 5.52 -7.10 -6.89
N TYR A 50 5.42 -6.09 -6.03
CA TYR A 50 6.55 -5.44 -5.39
C TYR A 50 6.47 -5.64 -3.87
N GLN A 51 7.51 -6.22 -3.28
CA GLN A 51 7.57 -6.47 -1.84
C GLN A 51 8.25 -5.31 -1.11
N PHE A 52 7.65 -4.88 -0.01
CA PHE A 52 8.17 -3.83 0.85
C PHE A 52 8.12 -4.25 2.32
N ALA A 53 9.06 -3.74 3.11
CA ALA A 53 8.94 -3.72 4.56
C ALA A 53 8.08 -2.50 4.95
N LEU A 54 6.95 -2.72 5.63
CA LEU A 54 6.13 -1.63 6.14
C LEU A 54 6.76 -1.07 7.41
N HIS A 55 7.30 0.13 7.33
CA HIS A 55 7.55 0.98 8.51
C HIS A 55 6.48 2.06 8.54
N GLY A 56 5.36 1.78 9.21
CA GLY A 56 4.27 2.76 9.29
C GLY A 56 3.13 2.36 10.22
N LEU A 57 2.58 3.39 10.86
CA LEU A 57 1.29 3.36 11.56
C LEU A 57 0.18 3.32 10.52
N SER A 58 -0.78 2.41 10.70
CA SER A 58 -2.06 2.53 10.01
C SER A 58 -2.98 3.43 10.83
N ASP A 59 -3.53 4.47 10.23
CA ASP A 59 -4.59 5.27 10.85
C ASP A 59 -5.90 5.08 10.08
N VAL A 60 -7.02 5.09 10.80
CA VAL A 60 -8.35 4.98 10.20
C VAL A 60 -8.91 6.39 10.07
N VAL A 61 -9.05 6.84 8.83
CA VAL A 61 -9.66 8.14 8.52
C VAL A 61 -10.99 7.87 7.83
N GLU A 62 -12.08 8.19 8.50
CA GLU A 62 -13.45 7.87 8.08
C GLU A 62 -13.66 6.35 7.91
N GLU A 63 -13.74 5.87 6.67
CA GLU A 63 -13.89 4.46 6.29
C GLU A 63 -12.65 3.92 5.53
N LYS A 64 -11.53 4.64 5.55
CA LYS A 64 -10.31 4.30 4.81
C LYS A 64 -9.14 4.10 5.76
N GLN A 65 -8.29 3.15 5.43
CA GLN A 65 -7.06 2.91 6.17
C GLN A 65 -5.87 3.49 5.40
N VAL A 66 -5.13 4.37 6.07
CA VAL A 66 -3.97 5.06 5.49
C VAL A 66 -2.71 4.30 5.87
N PHE A 67 -1.90 3.93 4.88
CA PHE A 67 -0.60 3.33 5.12
C PHE A 67 0.52 4.25 4.63
N LEU A 68 1.38 4.63 5.56
CA LEU A 68 2.65 5.25 5.22
C LEU A 68 3.67 4.14 4.91
N LEU A 69 3.95 3.97 3.62
CA LEU A 69 5.04 3.13 3.16
C LEU A 69 6.29 4.00 3.06
N ALA A 70 7.22 3.80 3.99
CA ALA A 70 8.57 4.30 3.86
C ALA A 70 9.46 3.17 3.31
N ILE A 71 10.14 3.44 2.19
CA ILE A 71 11.19 2.54 1.70
C ILE A 71 12.45 2.90 2.46
N VAL A 72 12.88 2.00 3.35
CA VAL A 72 14.15 2.11 4.06
C VAL A 72 15.16 1.25 3.31
N ASN A 73 16.25 1.87 2.87
CA ASN A 73 17.42 1.15 2.33
C ASN A 73 18.19 0.46 3.44
#